data_AF-E1QGA8-F1
#
_entry.id   AF-E1QGA8-F1
#
_cell.length_a   1.000
_cell.length_b   1.000
_cell.length_c   1.000
_cell.angle_alpha   90.00
_cell.angle_beta   90.00
_cell.angle_gamma   90.00
#
_symmetry.space_group_name_H-M   'P 1'
#
loop_
_entity.id
_entity.type
_entity.pdbx_description
1 polymer ?
#
loop_
_entity_poly.entity_id
_entity_poly.type
_entity_poly.pdbx_seq_one_letter_code
_entity_poly.pdbx_strand_id
1 'polypeptide(L)'
;MGFEVTKVDYSGKIREVAVGQGDKIAKIGGENCYPFHIFEGSMPNRPLVAMEVWDMEPTEWAEACAAPFKGVLGDPAAWAKKCVEEYGADAIVVQLKSTDPNGDDAPAEQASAVVGKVLGAVSVPVIVWGSANGAKDAVVLKKIAEDFEGKNLLLGPVEESNHKQIGAACLAYKHQVISSSPIDVNLAKQLNILLGNLGVPLDRVVVDPTTGGLGYGMEYSYSVMERLRMAALLQDDDKLTMPMINNVGNEIWKSKEANIAGEEAAAANLGDNAKRGVFMEVAAATAYLLAGSDILILRHPDSVATVKKMIDGMMADRAPAAARVASDRPKAALIPGAKAPAKPAAAAPAPKPAAAPAAKPAAAAPAAAAPAAAAAPAAAAAPAAAAAPAPAPAAAAPAAADAEARAKAEMEAKAKAEAAAKAEAEAKAKAEAAAKAAAEAEAKAKAEAEAKAEAAAKAAAEADLEALRRQRRDEREKMAAAMAQKEAREDKGEVYGEGIPVDVAGPDAVYVIKSLDRFRLRGDGVLSHRK
;
A
#
# COMPACT_ATOMS: atom_id res chain seq x y z
N MET A 1 -37.55 10.29 -24.98
CA MET A 1 -36.13 9.91 -25.11
C MET A 1 -35.94 8.61 -24.35
N GLY A 2 -35.13 7.68 -24.85
CA GLY A 2 -34.74 6.51 -24.05
C GLY A 2 -33.86 6.95 -22.88
N PHE A 3 -33.90 6.23 -21.77
CA PHE A 3 -32.95 6.40 -20.68
C PHE A 3 -31.61 5.77 -21.09
N GLU A 4 -30.52 6.50 -20.91
CA GLU A 4 -29.16 6.05 -21.14
C GLU A 4 -28.40 6.20 -19.82
N VAL A 5 -27.68 5.15 -19.42
CA VAL A 5 -26.88 5.16 -18.18
C VAL A 5 -25.63 5.97 -18.44
N THR A 6 -25.42 7.05 -17.69
CA THR A 6 -24.15 7.78 -17.70
C THR A 6 -23.03 6.87 -17.22
N LYS A 7 -21.96 6.78 -18.00
CA LYS A 7 -20.76 6.04 -17.66
C LYS A 7 -19.60 6.99 -17.38
N VAL A 8 -18.73 6.61 -16.46
CA VAL A 8 -17.47 7.30 -16.21
C VAL A 8 -16.39 6.75 -17.15
N ASP A 9 -15.64 7.64 -17.79
CA ASP A 9 -14.47 7.26 -18.59
C ASP A 9 -13.24 7.18 -17.67
N TYR A 10 -12.70 5.97 -17.51
CA TYR A 10 -11.52 5.70 -16.70
C TYR A 10 -10.25 5.67 -17.57
N SER A 11 -9.20 6.34 -17.12
CA SER A 11 -7.90 6.40 -17.79
C SER A 11 -6.90 5.41 -17.20
N GLY A 12 -7.00 5.15 -15.89
CA GLY A 12 -6.12 4.26 -15.15
C GLY A 12 -6.77 2.94 -14.76
N LYS A 13 -5.99 2.13 -14.04
CA LYS A 13 -6.41 0.83 -13.49
C LYS A 13 -5.68 0.53 -12.19
N ILE A 14 -6.30 -0.26 -11.34
CA ILE A 14 -5.64 -0.79 -10.14
C ILE A 14 -4.71 -1.92 -10.57
N ARG A 15 -3.54 -2.01 -9.93
CA ARG A 15 -2.57 -3.07 -10.15
C ARG A 15 -3.10 -4.37 -9.59
N GLU A 16 -2.74 -5.47 -10.24
CA GLU A 16 -2.97 -6.81 -9.71
C GLU A 16 -1.79 -7.20 -8.83
N VAL A 17 -2.07 -7.65 -7.60
CA VAL A 17 -1.07 -8.17 -6.66
C VAL A 17 -1.43 -9.62 -6.34
N ALA A 18 -0.43 -10.51 -6.34
CA ALA A 18 -0.58 -11.93 -6.00
C ALA A 18 0.01 -12.21 -4.61
N VAL A 19 -0.81 -12.73 -3.69
CA VAL A 19 -0.42 -13.06 -2.32
C VAL A 19 -0.52 -14.57 -2.10
N GLY A 20 0.45 -15.16 -1.39
CA GLY A 20 0.53 -16.61 -1.15
C GLY A 20 1.34 -17.37 -2.19
N GLN A 21 1.46 -18.70 -2.06
CA GLN A 21 2.36 -19.52 -2.87
C GLN A 21 1.66 -20.76 -3.45
N GLY A 22 2.01 -21.12 -4.69
CA GLY A 22 1.52 -22.33 -5.36
C GLY A 22 0.00 -22.31 -5.50
N ASP A 23 -0.66 -23.39 -5.11
CA ASP A 23 -2.13 -23.51 -5.15
C ASP A 23 -2.84 -22.56 -4.16
N LYS A 24 -2.09 -21.91 -3.26
CA LYS A 24 -2.60 -20.96 -2.26
C LYS A 24 -2.52 -19.51 -2.72
N ILE A 25 -2.30 -19.24 -4.01
CA ILE A 25 -2.20 -17.87 -4.53
C ILE A 25 -3.60 -17.26 -4.65
N ALA A 26 -3.79 -16.10 -4.03
CA ALA A 26 -4.94 -15.23 -4.28
C ALA A 26 -4.48 -13.95 -4.98
N LYS A 27 -5.29 -13.47 -5.93
CA LYS A 27 -5.07 -12.22 -6.64
C LYS A 27 -6.05 -11.17 -6.16
N ILE A 28 -5.59 -9.93 -6.05
CA ILE A 28 -6.39 -8.76 -5.65
C ILE A 28 -6.13 -7.59 -6.59
N GLY A 29 -7.04 -6.63 -6.63
CA GLY A 29 -6.96 -5.48 -7.51
C GLY A 29 -7.25 -5.82 -8.97
N GLY A 30 -6.78 -4.98 -9.89
CA GLY A 30 -7.01 -5.14 -11.32
C GLY A 30 -8.27 -4.44 -11.84
N GLU A 31 -8.99 -3.72 -10.98
CA GLU A 31 -10.18 -2.97 -11.39
C GLU A 31 -9.82 -1.84 -12.35
N ASN A 32 -10.71 -1.58 -13.30
CA ASN A 32 -10.67 -0.38 -14.14
C ASN A 32 -11.97 0.44 -14.05
N CYS A 33 -12.69 0.29 -12.94
CA CYS A 33 -13.86 1.08 -12.59
C CYS A 33 -13.93 1.27 -11.08
N TYR A 34 -14.88 2.09 -10.63
CA TYR A 34 -15.16 2.21 -9.20
C TYR A 34 -15.67 0.89 -8.60
N PRO A 35 -15.58 0.74 -7.26
CA PRO A 35 -15.91 -0.50 -6.57
C PRO A 35 -17.32 -0.98 -6.93
N PHE A 36 -17.43 -2.21 -7.44
CA PHE A 36 -18.67 -2.85 -7.90
C PHE A 36 -19.42 -2.13 -9.04
N HIS A 37 -18.82 -1.15 -9.71
CA HIS A 37 -19.38 -0.49 -10.89
C HIS A 37 -19.15 -1.32 -12.17
N ILE A 38 -19.39 -2.63 -12.10
CA ILE A 38 -19.16 -3.61 -13.19
C ILE A 38 -20.03 -3.38 -14.45
N PHE A 39 -20.97 -2.45 -14.40
CA PHE A 39 -21.75 -2.01 -15.57
C PHE A 39 -20.99 -1.03 -16.48
N GLU A 40 -19.94 -0.40 -15.97
CA GLU A 40 -19.10 0.59 -16.66
C GLU A 40 -17.60 0.25 -16.69
N GLY A 41 -17.19 -0.86 -16.08
CA GLY A 41 -15.87 -1.44 -16.28
C GLY A 41 -15.80 -2.89 -15.80
N SER A 42 -14.64 -3.31 -15.33
CA SER A 42 -14.33 -4.67 -14.91
C SER A 42 -13.62 -4.67 -13.56
N MET A 43 -13.97 -5.66 -12.76
CA MET A 43 -13.35 -5.99 -11.47
C MET A 43 -12.99 -7.47 -11.51
N PRO A 44 -11.83 -7.84 -12.09
CA PRO A 44 -11.51 -9.23 -12.42
C PRO A 44 -11.25 -10.09 -11.18
N ASN A 45 -10.76 -9.48 -10.11
CA ASN A 45 -10.51 -10.14 -8.84
C ASN A 45 -11.54 -9.65 -7.81
N ARG A 46 -12.12 -10.58 -7.06
CA ARG A 46 -13.02 -10.24 -5.95
C ARG A 46 -12.22 -9.74 -4.75
N PRO A 47 -12.78 -8.84 -3.91
CA PRO A 47 -12.17 -8.54 -2.62
C PRO A 47 -12.07 -9.80 -1.74
N LEU A 48 -10.98 -9.92 -0.99
CA LEU A 48 -10.76 -11.01 -0.04
C LEU A 48 -11.26 -10.65 1.35
N VAL A 49 -11.87 -11.61 2.04
CA VAL A 49 -12.22 -11.50 3.46
C VAL A 49 -11.27 -12.36 4.29
N ALA A 50 -10.26 -11.72 4.86
CA ALA A 50 -9.31 -12.33 5.76
C ALA A 50 -9.84 -12.37 7.20
N MET A 51 -9.46 -13.40 7.95
CA MET A 51 -9.71 -13.46 9.39
C MET A 51 -8.43 -13.30 10.18
N GLU A 52 -8.50 -12.53 11.27
CA GLU A 52 -7.35 -12.40 12.16
C GLU A 52 -7.21 -13.53 13.18
N VAL A 53 -5.96 -13.81 13.52
CA VAL A 53 -5.50 -14.73 14.55
C VAL A 53 -4.37 -14.03 15.28
N TRP A 54 -4.41 -14.00 16.60
CA TRP A 54 -3.34 -13.41 17.39
C TRP A 54 -2.26 -14.45 17.68
N ASP A 55 -1.01 -13.99 17.81
CA ASP A 55 0.12 -14.84 18.20
C ASP A 55 0.17 -15.15 19.71
N MET A 56 -0.73 -14.54 20.48
CA MET A 56 -1.00 -14.77 21.89
C MET A 56 -2.51 -14.89 22.14
N GLU A 57 -2.88 -15.47 23.29
CA GLU A 57 -4.28 -15.59 23.69
C GLU A 57 -4.85 -14.21 24.07
N PRO A 58 -5.94 -13.74 23.42
CA PRO A 58 -6.58 -12.49 23.80
C PRO A 58 -7.32 -12.63 25.14
N THR A 59 -7.00 -11.78 26.10
CA THR A 59 -7.58 -11.82 27.45
C THR A 59 -8.74 -10.85 27.65
N GLU A 60 -8.80 -9.83 26.80
CA GLU A 60 -9.63 -8.64 26.93
C GLU A 60 -10.76 -8.58 25.89
N TRP A 61 -10.92 -9.63 25.08
CA TRP A 61 -11.98 -9.67 24.08
C TRP A 61 -13.36 -9.80 24.72
N ALA A 62 -14.34 -9.07 24.17
CA ALA A 62 -15.75 -9.29 24.49
C ALA A 62 -16.13 -10.77 24.31
N GLU A 63 -17.01 -11.27 25.19
CA GLU A 63 -17.51 -12.65 25.14
C GLU A 63 -18.13 -12.98 23.77
N ALA A 64 -18.92 -12.04 23.22
CA ALA A 64 -19.52 -12.17 21.89
C ALA A 64 -18.46 -12.44 20.81
N CYS A 65 -17.27 -11.87 20.97
CA CYS A 65 -16.17 -12.03 20.05
C CYS A 65 -15.37 -13.32 20.28
N ALA A 66 -15.15 -13.69 21.54
CA ALA A 66 -14.34 -14.84 21.92
C ALA A 66 -15.10 -16.18 21.78
N ALA A 67 -16.43 -16.17 21.95
CA ALA A 67 -17.26 -17.37 21.99
C ALA A 67 -17.11 -18.28 20.76
N PRO A 68 -17.07 -17.78 19.51
CA PRO A 68 -16.85 -18.63 18.34
C PRO A 68 -15.51 -19.37 18.37
N PHE A 69 -14.48 -18.79 18.97
CA PHE A 69 -13.11 -19.33 18.99
C PHE A 69 -12.80 -20.11 20.27
N LYS A 70 -13.81 -20.39 21.10
CA LYS A 70 -13.63 -21.14 22.35
C LYS A 70 -12.89 -22.46 22.09
N GLY A 71 -11.84 -22.69 22.87
CA GLY A 71 -11.00 -23.88 22.80
C GLY A 71 -9.83 -23.80 21.81
N VAL A 72 -9.73 -22.75 20.97
CA VAL A 72 -8.61 -22.57 20.03
C VAL A 72 -7.84 -21.26 20.21
N LEU A 73 -8.33 -20.30 21.00
CA LEU A 73 -7.68 -18.99 21.19
C LEU A 73 -6.22 -19.04 21.68
N GLY A 74 -5.84 -20.07 22.44
CA GLY A 74 -4.45 -20.28 22.87
C GLY A 74 -3.56 -21.04 21.88
N ASP A 75 -4.09 -21.49 20.75
CA ASP A 75 -3.34 -22.17 19.68
C ASP A 75 -3.57 -21.48 18.33
N PRO A 76 -2.66 -20.57 17.92
CA PRO A 76 -2.81 -19.82 16.67
C PRO A 76 -2.96 -20.70 15.43
N ALA A 77 -2.36 -21.90 15.41
CA ALA A 77 -2.47 -22.81 14.27
C ALA A 77 -3.85 -23.47 14.20
N ALA A 78 -4.36 -23.96 15.34
CA ALA A 78 -5.71 -24.51 15.42
C ALA A 78 -6.78 -23.44 15.16
N TRP A 79 -6.55 -22.22 15.66
CA TRP A 79 -7.42 -21.08 15.41
C TRP A 79 -7.45 -20.72 13.92
N ALA A 80 -6.30 -20.55 13.28
CA ALA A 80 -6.22 -20.27 11.85
C ALA A 80 -6.91 -21.35 11.01
N LYS A 81 -6.72 -22.62 11.37
CA LYS A 81 -7.38 -23.76 10.71
C LYS A 81 -8.90 -23.66 10.84
N LYS A 82 -9.42 -23.34 12.03
CA LYS A 82 -10.85 -23.13 12.27
C LYS A 82 -11.42 -21.99 11.42
N CYS A 83 -10.71 -20.86 11.34
CA CYS A 83 -11.10 -19.73 10.51
C CYS A 83 -11.25 -20.11 9.03
N VAL A 84 -10.38 -20.96 8.51
CA VAL A 84 -10.47 -21.43 7.11
C VAL A 84 -11.56 -22.48 6.93
N GLU A 85 -11.53 -23.54 7.73
CA GLU A 85 -12.36 -24.74 7.50
C GLU A 85 -13.82 -24.54 7.91
N GLU A 86 -14.09 -23.81 8.99
CA GLU A 86 -15.46 -23.62 9.51
C GLU A 86 -16.04 -22.26 9.10
N TYR A 87 -15.21 -21.22 9.04
CA TYR A 87 -15.69 -19.84 8.84
C TYR A 87 -15.42 -19.29 7.44
N GLY A 88 -14.69 -20.02 6.60
CA GLY A 88 -14.50 -19.70 5.19
C GLY A 88 -13.65 -18.46 4.95
N ALA A 89 -12.63 -18.21 5.78
CA ALA A 89 -11.66 -17.15 5.57
C ALA A 89 -10.91 -17.32 4.23
N ASP A 90 -10.80 -16.25 3.43
CA ASP A 90 -10.07 -16.26 2.15
C ASP A 90 -8.56 -16.11 2.35
N ALA A 91 -8.13 -15.58 3.50
CA ALA A 91 -6.76 -15.43 3.94
C ALA A 91 -6.71 -15.39 5.48
N ILE A 92 -5.54 -15.61 6.07
CA ILE A 92 -5.32 -15.47 7.51
C ILE A 92 -4.36 -14.32 7.78
N VAL A 93 -4.72 -13.48 8.76
CA VAL A 93 -3.83 -12.45 9.28
C VAL A 93 -3.31 -12.87 10.64
N VAL A 94 -2.01 -13.08 10.75
CA VAL A 94 -1.34 -13.29 12.03
C VAL A 94 -0.99 -11.92 12.61
N GLN A 95 -1.74 -11.51 13.63
CA GLN A 95 -1.49 -10.29 14.40
C GLN A 95 -0.43 -10.60 15.46
N LEU A 96 0.75 -9.97 15.35
CA LEU A 96 1.87 -10.14 16.28
C LEU A 96 1.69 -9.24 17.51
N LYS A 97 0.62 -9.47 18.27
CA LYS A 97 0.30 -8.66 19.46
C LYS A 97 1.30 -8.89 20.58
N SER A 98 1.86 -10.09 20.70
CA SER A 98 2.85 -10.41 21.72
C SER A 98 4.15 -9.64 21.58
N THR A 99 4.44 -9.08 20.40
CA THR A 99 5.70 -8.37 20.17
C THR A 99 5.68 -6.92 20.64
N ASP A 100 4.54 -6.38 21.10
CA ASP A 100 4.49 -5.00 21.59
C ASP A 100 5.50 -4.79 22.75
N PRO A 101 6.46 -3.85 22.63
CA PRO A 101 7.41 -3.54 23.69
C PRO A 101 6.76 -3.06 25.00
N ASN A 102 5.50 -2.62 24.97
CA ASN A 102 4.74 -2.24 26.15
C ASN A 102 3.92 -3.39 26.75
N GLY A 103 3.89 -4.54 26.08
CA GLY A 103 3.23 -5.77 26.51
C GLY A 103 4.26 -6.86 26.82
N ASP A 104 4.13 -8.01 26.16
CA ASP A 104 4.98 -9.18 26.38
C ASP A 104 6.38 -9.03 25.77
N ASP A 105 6.59 -8.06 24.87
CA ASP A 105 7.85 -7.78 24.16
C ASP A 105 8.50 -9.04 23.54
N ALA A 106 7.69 -9.98 23.05
CA ALA A 106 8.17 -11.27 22.56
C ALA A 106 9.29 -11.11 21.51
N PRO A 107 10.31 -11.97 21.54
CA PRO A 107 11.43 -11.89 20.60
C PRO A 107 11.00 -12.31 19.18
N ALA A 108 11.75 -11.85 18.18
CA ALA A 108 11.45 -12.11 16.77
C ALA A 108 11.39 -13.60 16.42
N GLU A 109 12.22 -14.42 17.07
CA GLU A 109 12.25 -15.87 16.90
C GLU A 109 10.95 -16.53 17.35
N GLN A 110 10.36 -16.06 18.43
CA GLN A 110 9.08 -16.58 18.94
C GLN A 110 7.94 -16.22 17.98
N ALA A 111 7.86 -14.96 17.56
CA ALA A 111 6.86 -14.51 16.59
C ALA A 111 6.99 -15.27 15.26
N SER A 112 8.22 -15.45 14.76
CA SER A 112 8.49 -16.21 13.53
C SER A 112 8.07 -17.68 13.67
N ALA A 113 8.32 -18.32 14.81
CA ALA A 113 7.88 -19.68 15.05
C ALA A 113 6.34 -19.82 15.02
N VAL A 114 5.60 -18.84 15.55
CA VAL A 114 4.13 -18.83 15.47
C VAL A 114 3.66 -18.69 14.02
N VAL A 115 4.23 -17.76 13.25
CA VAL A 115 3.93 -17.61 11.81
C VAL A 115 4.19 -18.91 11.05
N GLY A 116 5.29 -19.60 11.34
CA GLY A 116 5.61 -20.89 10.73
C GLY A 116 4.57 -21.98 11.03
N LYS A 117 4.05 -22.04 12.27
CA LYS A 117 2.98 -22.96 12.64
C LYS A 117 1.69 -22.67 11.87
N VAL A 118 1.30 -21.39 11.77
CA VAL A 118 0.10 -20.98 11.01
C VAL A 118 0.26 -21.30 9.52
N LEU A 119 1.41 -20.99 8.92
CA LEU A 119 1.72 -21.30 7.52
C LEU A 119 1.61 -22.79 7.20
N GLY A 120 1.99 -23.66 8.14
CA GLY A 120 1.86 -25.11 8.01
C GLY A 120 0.42 -25.61 8.19
N ALA A 121 -0.43 -24.87 8.88
CA ALA A 121 -1.79 -25.29 9.25
C ALA A 121 -2.86 -24.94 8.20
N VAL A 122 -2.66 -23.90 7.38
CA VAL A 122 -3.71 -23.39 6.48
C VAL A 122 -3.37 -23.49 4.99
N SER A 123 -4.40 -23.57 4.16
CA SER A 123 -4.30 -23.65 2.69
C SER A 123 -4.57 -22.33 1.96
N VAL A 124 -4.64 -21.22 2.69
CA VAL A 124 -4.91 -19.87 2.15
C VAL A 124 -3.68 -18.97 2.31
N PRO A 125 -3.61 -17.80 1.63
CA PRO A 125 -2.57 -16.82 1.86
C PRO A 125 -2.47 -16.41 3.34
N VAL A 126 -1.24 -16.14 3.79
CA VAL A 126 -0.96 -15.64 5.15
C VAL A 126 -0.39 -14.23 5.05
N ILE A 127 -1.02 -13.34 5.80
CA ILE A 127 -0.64 -11.95 6.02
C ILE A 127 -0.05 -11.87 7.43
N VAL A 128 1.06 -11.17 7.60
CA VAL A 128 1.69 -10.95 8.90
C VAL A 128 1.61 -9.48 9.23
N TRP A 129 1.00 -9.18 10.37
CA TRP A 129 0.76 -7.83 10.85
C TRP A 129 1.50 -7.62 12.17
N GLY A 130 2.45 -6.70 12.19
CA GLY A 130 3.26 -6.37 13.36
C GLY A 130 2.48 -5.69 14.49
N SER A 131 3.18 -5.29 15.55
CA SER A 131 2.57 -4.61 16.69
C SER A 131 2.30 -3.11 16.44
N ALA A 132 2.60 -2.61 15.23
CA ALA A 132 2.59 -1.19 14.88
C ALA A 132 3.57 -0.36 15.72
N ASN A 133 4.69 -0.99 16.11
CA ASN A 133 5.83 -0.31 16.72
C ASN A 133 6.98 -0.35 15.71
N GLY A 134 7.24 0.78 15.06
CA GLY A 134 8.14 0.82 13.90
C GLY A 134 9.53 0.22 14.13
N ALA A 135 10.12 0.38 15.33
CA ALA A 135 11.43 -0.16 15.68
C ALA A 135 11.38 -1.67 15.90
N LYS A 136 10.40 -2.16 16.67
CA LYS A 136 10.21 -3.59 16.93
C LYS A 136 9.82 -4.34 15.65
N ASP A 137 8.90 -3.80 14.88
CA ASP A 137 8.43 -4.37 13.62
C ASP A 137 9.58 -4.50 12.60
N ALA A 138 10.51 -3.54 12.57
CA ALA A 138 11.71 -3.64 11.72
C ALA A 138 12.57 -4.86 12.03
N VAL A 139 12.66 -5.26 13.30
CA VAL A 139 13.43 -6.45 13.73
C VAL A 139 12.63 -7.72 13.46
N VAL A 140 11.36 -7.74 13.89
CA VAL A 140 10.49 -8.92 13.83
C VAL A 140 10.14 -9.29 12.39
N LEU A 141 9.64 -8.34 11.59
CA LEU A 141 9.22 -8.61 10.22
C LEU A 141 10.39 -8.93 9.30
N LYS A 142 11.59 -8.37 9.57
CA LYS A 142 12.81 -8.76 8.85
C LYS A 142 13.16 -10.23 9.12
N LYS A 143 13.11 -10.68 10.37
CA LYS A 143 13.36 -12.08 10.73
C LYS A 143 12.37 -13.03 10.06
N ILE A 144 11.09 -12.66 10.05
CA ILE A 144 10.02 -13.43 9.42
C ILE A 144 10.22 -13.49 7.89
N ALA A 145 10.61 -12.38 7.27
CA ALA A 145 10.93 -12.37 5.84
C ALA A 145 12.10 -13.32 5.51
N GLU A 146 13.14 -13.35 6.33
CA GLU A 146 14.28 -14.25 6.15
C GLU A 146 13.92 -15.73 6.33
N ASP A 147 13.23 -16.07 7.42
CA ASP A 147 12.87 -17.45 7.75
C ASP A 147 11.91 -18.09 6.72
N PHE A 148 11.10 -17.26 6.07
CA PHE A 148 10.07 -17.70 5.15
C PHE A 148 10.31 -17.22 3.72
N GLU A 149 11.57 -17.15 3.28
CA GLU A 149 11.93 -16.74 1.92
C GLU A 149 11.07 -17.46 0.86
N GLY A 150 10.52 -16.69 -0.07
CA GLY A 150 9.79 -17.21 -1.21
C GLY A 150 8.40 -17.78 -0.87
N LYS A 151 7.95 -17.68 0.39
CA LYS A 151 6.56 -18.00 0.77
C LYS A 151 5.55 -16.96 0.31
N ASN A 152 6.02 -15.83 -0.23
CA ASN A 152 5.18 -14.77 -0.79
C ASN A 152 4.11 -14.25 0.21
N LEU A 153 4.52 -14.11 1.46
CA LEU A 153 3.74 -13.46 2.53
C LEU A 153 3.49 -12.00 2.19
N LEU A 154 2.40 -11.45 2.74
CA LEU A 154 2.15 -10.01 2.79
C LEU A 154 2.52 -9.48 4.17
N LEU A 155 3.55 -8.63 4.24
CA LEU A 155 4.16 -8.17 5.50
C LEU A 155 3.87 -6.70 5.75
N GLY A 156 3.42 -6.37 6.96
CA GLY A 156 3.11 -5.02 7.40
C GLY A 156 3.03 -4.89 8.92
N PRO A 157 2.84 -3.67 9.45
CA PRO A 157 2.80 -2.41 8.70
C PRO A 157 4.20 -1.94 8.29
N VAL A 158 4.32 -1.39 7.09
CA VAL A 158 5.52 -0.68 6.64
C VAL A 158 5.20 0.80 6.57
N GLU A 159 5.94 1.61 7.31
CA GLU A 159 5.76 3.05 7.43
C GLU A 159 7.02 3.79 6.96
N GLU A 160 6.95 5.11 6.87
CA GLU A 160 8.11 5.95 6.52
C GLU A 160 9.31 5.73 7.47
N SER A 161 9.09 5.38 8.73
CA SER A 161 10.17 5.18 9.70
C SER A 161 10.97 3.87 9.48
N ASN A 162 10.34 2.83 8.90
CA ASN A 162 10.89 1.47 8.84
C ASN A 162 10.90 0.86 7.42
N HIS A 163 10.47 1.61 6.39
CA HIS A 163 10.42 1.16 4.99
C HIS A 163 11.73 0.63 4.44
N LYS A 164 12.88 1.20 4.86
CA LYS A 164 14.18 0.73 4.39
C LYS A 164 14.47 -0.69 4.86
N GLN A 165 14.20 -0.99 6.12
CA GLN A 165 14.48 -2.28 6.73
C GLN A 165 13.52 -3.34 6.21
N ILE A 166 12.21 -3.08 6.30
CA ILE A 166 11.19 -4.07 5.96
C ILE A 166 11.04 -4.19 4.44
N GLY A 167 11.04 -3.07 3.72
CA GLY A 167 10.94 -3.07 2.25
C GLY A 167 12.12 -3.76 1.58
N ALA A 168 13.36 -3.53 2.04
CA ALA A 168 14.52 -4.25 1.53
C ALA A 168 14.48 -5.75 1.85
N ALA A 169 14.02 -6.13 3.05
CA ALA A 169 13.85 -7.53 3.42
C ALA A 169 12.78 -8.22 2.55
N CYS A 170 11.64 -7.56 2.31
CA CYS A 170 10.60 -8.10 1.44
C CYS A 170 11.10 -8.26 0.00
N LEU A 171 11.87 -7.29 -0.51
CA LEU A 171 12.48 -7.39 -1.83
C LEU A 171 13.46 -8.57 -1.93
N ALA A 172 14.38 -8.68 -0.96
CA ALA A 172 15.41 -9.71 -0.93
C ALA A 172 14.80 -11.12 -0.82
N TYR A 173 13.82 -11.29 0.06
CA TYR A 173 13.23 -12.58 0.38
C TYR A 173 11.91 -12.88 -0.35
N LYS A 174 11.54 -12.06 -1.35
CA LYS A 174 10.42 -12.27 -2.28
C LYS A 174 9.04 -12.29 -1.60
N HIS A 175 8.81 -11.28 -0.77
CA HIS A 175 7.52 -11.00 -0.12
C HIS A 175 6.83 -9.76 -0.69
N GLN A 176 5.56 -9.62 -0.32
CA GLN A 176 4.69 -8.48 -0.59
C GLN A 176 4.71 -7.51 0.60
N VAL A 177 4.46 -6.23 0.36
CA VAL A 177 4.54 -5.15 1.37
C VAL A 177 3.19 -4.50 1.60
N ILE A 178 2.84 -4.26 2.86
CA ILE A 178 1.72 -3.39 3.25
C ILE A 178 2.26 -1.98 3.55
N SER A 179 2.14 -1.09 2.57
CA SER A 179 2.51 0.33 2.67
C SER A 179 1.46 1.07 3.50
N SER A 180 1.80 1.36 4.76
CA SER A 180 0.90 1.90 5.78
C SER A 180 1.16 3.39 5.98
N SER A 181 0.13 4.21 5.77
CA SER A 181 0.22 5.67 5.92
C SER A 181 -0.98 6.23 6.68
N PRO A 182 -0.79 7.25 7.54
CA PRO A 182 -1.85 7.74 8.42
C PRO A 182 -2.84 8.66 7.68
N ILE A 183 -3.93 8.08 7.16
CA ILE A 183 -5.13 8.75 6.60
C ILE A 183 -4.77 10.00 5.77
N ASP A 184 -3.82 9.87 4.84
CA ASP A 184 -3.38 10.97 3.98
C ASP A 184 -2.89 10.45 2.63
N VAL A 185 -3.46 10.99 1.55
CA VAL A 185 -3.17 10.59 0.16
C VAL A 185 -1.73 10.91 -0.25
N ASN A 186 -1.18 12.03 0.23
CA ASN A 186 0.18 12.44 -0.10
C ASN A 186 1.20 11.57 0.64
N LEU A 187 0.94 11.24 1.91
CA LEU A 187 1.80 10.33 2.66
C LEU A 187 1.78 8.92 2.06
N ALA A 188 0.61 8.43 1.65
CA ALA A 188 0.50 7.18 0.90
C ALA A 188 1.38 7.23 -0.36
N LYS A 189 1.25 8.29 -1.17
CA LYS A 189 2.04 8.49 -2.38
C LYS A 189 3.55 8.56 -2.09
N GLN A 190 3.95 9.32 -1.08
CA GLN A 190 5.35 9.46 -0.67
C GLN A 190 5.94 8.12 -0.25
N LEU A 191 5.24 7.34 0.58
CA LEU A 191 5.72 6.03 1.01
C LEU A 191 5.88 5.06 -0.16
N ASN A 192 4.94 5.07 -1.11
CA ASN A 192 5.03 4.27 -2.33
C ASN A 192 6.21 4.68 -3.22
N ILE A 193 6.53 5.98 -3.28
CA ILE A 193 7.74 6.48 -3.96
C ILE A 193 9.00 5.99 -3.23
N LEU A 194 9.04 6.05 -1.90
CA LEU A 194 10.18 5.57 -1.12
C LEU A 194 10.43 4.06 -1.32
N LEU A 195 9.37 3.25 -1.31
CA LEU A 195 9.46 1.81 -1.60
C LEU A 195 9.92 1.57 -3.05
N GLY A 196 9.39 2.31 -4.02
CA GLY A 196 9.83 2.23 -5.41
C GLY A 196 11.31 2.59 -5.59
N ASN A 197 11.81 3.61 -4.89
CA ASN A 197 13.23 4.01 -4.90
C ASN A 197 14.16 2.95 -4.31
N LEU A 198 13.65 2.10 -3.39
CA LEU A 198 14.36 0.92 -2.89
C LEU A 198 14.35 -0.25 -3.87
N GLY A 199 13.62 -0.14 -4.98
CA GLY A 199 13.45 -1.19 -5.97
C GLY A 199 12.32 -2.16 -5.67
N VAL A 200 11.46 -1.90 -4.67
CA VAL A 200 10.25 -2.69 -4.42
C VAL A 200 9.28 -2.46 -5.58
N PRO A 201 8.92 -3.50 -6.35
CA PRO A 201 7.96 -3.36 -7.43
C PRO A 201 6.58 -2.94 -6.89
N LEU A 202 5.90 -1.99 -7.55
CA LEU A 202 4.59 -1.52 -7.10
C LEU A 202 3.47 -2.56 -7.28
N ASP A 203 3.66 -3.55 -8.15
CA ASP A 203 2.82 -4.76 -8.22
C ASP A 203 3.10 -5.75 -7.07
N ARG A 204 3.93 -5.34 -6.09
CA ARG A 204 4.12 -6.01 -4.81
C ARG A 204 3.70 -5.23 -3.57
N VAL A 205 3.03 -4.11 -3.78
CA VAL A 205 2.63 -3.21 -2.71
C VAL A 205 1.11 -3.21 -2.59
N VAL A 206 0.63 -3.40 -1.37
CA VAL A 206 -0.77 -3.19 -0.98
C VAL A 206 -0.78 -2.00 -0.02
N VAL A 207 -1.69 -1.05 -0.22
CA VAL A 207 -1.75 0.18 0.59
C VAL A 207 -2.71 -0.03 1.78
N ASP A 208 -2.23 0.23 2.99
CA ASP A 208 -3.07 0.47 4.16
C ASP A 208 -3.16 1.99 4.40
N PRO A 209 -4.29 2.63 4.08
CA PRO A 209 -4.50 4.05 4.37
C PRO A 209 -4.75 4.34 5.85
N THR A 210 -4.50 3.37 6.73
CA THR A 210 -4.92 3.31 8.14
C THR A 210 -6.44 3.20 8.23
N THR A 211 -6.89 2.19 8.97
CA THR A 211 -8.33 1.94 9.17
C THR A 211 -8.81 2.68 10.43
N GLY A 212 -9.92 3.39 10.32
CA GLY A 212 -10.64 4.01 11.43
C GLY A 212 -11.88 3.19 11.80
N GLY A 213 -12.17 3.08 13.09
CA GLY A 213 -13.34 2.36 13.57
C GLY A 213 -14.64 3.10 13.27
N LEU A 214 -15.76 2.37 13.18
CA LEU A 214 -17.10 2.95 13.07
C LEU A 214 -17.39 3.84 14.28
N GLY A 215 -17.61 5.14 14.06
CA GLY A 215 -17.75 6.14 15.13
C GLY A 215 -16.41 6.68 15.66
N TYR A 216 -15.29 6.16 15.15
CA TYR A 216 -13.92 6.49 15.56
C TYR A 216 -13.03 6.80 14.34
N GLY A 217 -13.50 7.70 13.47
CA GLY A 217 -12.73 8.23 12.35
C GLY A 217 -12.77 7.42 11.05
N MET A 218 -13.73 6.49 10.92
CA MET A 218 -13.99 5.76 9.67
C MET A 218 -14.22 6.70 8.48
N GLU A 219 -14.89 7.83 8.67
CA GLU A 219 -15.21 8.81 7.64
C GLU A 219 -13.95 9.44 7.00
N TYR A 220 -12.89 9.64 7.78
CA TYR A 220 -11.62 10.14 7.26
C TYR A 220 -10.95 9.08 6.39
N SER A 221 -10.92 7.84 6.87
CA SER A 221 -10.35 6.70 6.14
C SER A 221 -11.10 6.45 4.83
N TYR A 222 -12.44 6.43 4.89
CA TYR A 222 -13.33 6.26 3.75
C TYR A 222 -13.05 7.33 2.67
N SER A 223 -13.00 8.60 3.07
CA SER A 223 -12.74 9.71 2.13
C SER A 223 -11.34 9.63 1.52
N VAL A 224 -10.33 9.20 2.28
CA VAL A 224 -8.97 9.00 1.75
C VAL A 224 -8.92 7.85 0.76
N MET A 225 -9.62 6.75 1.03
CA MET A 225 -9.72 5.61 0.11
C MET A 225 -10.38 5.99 -1.22
N GLU A 226 -11.50 6.73 -1.18
CA GLU A 226 -12.13 7.23 -2.41
C GLU A 226 -11.17 8.12 -3.20
N ARG A 227 -10.40 8.98 -2.52
CA ARG A 227 -9.40 9.82 -3.17
C ARG A 227 -8.25 9.02 -3.77
N LEU A 228 -7.78 7.96 -3.11
CA LEU A 228 -6.78 7.04 -3.66
C LEU A 228 -7.33 6.35 -4.92
N ARG A 229 -8.59 5.90 -4.90
CA ARG A 229 -9.24 5.29 -6.07
C ARG A 229 -9.46 6.27 -7.21
N MET A 230 -9.88 7.50 -6.92
CA MET A 230 -10.01 8.56 -7.93
C MET A 230 -8.66 8.90 -8.57
N ALA A 231 -7.60 9.03 -7.77
CA ALA A 231 -6.26 9.31 -8.28
C ALA A 231 -5.76 8.17 -9.19
N ALA A 232 -6.00 6.92 -8.79
CA ALA A 232 -5.62 5.76 -9.58
C ALA A 232 -6.43 5.62 -10.89
N LEU A 233 -7.75 5.79 -10.86
CA LEU A 233 -8.64 5.43 -11.97
C LEU A 233 -8.92 6.58 -12.94
N LEU A 234 -8.99 7.83 -12.45
CA LEU A 234 -9.31 9.00 -13.28
C LEU A 234 -8.09 9.83 -13.64
N GLN A 235 -7.10 9.87 -12.75
CA GLN A 235 -5.90 10.69 -12.92
C GLN A 235 -4.69 9.88 -13.40
N ASP A 236 -4.82 8.56 -13.47
CA ASP A 236 -3.76 7.61 -13.83
C ASP A 236 -2.46 7.85 -13.03
N ASP A 237 -2.60 8.16 -11.74
CA ASP A 237 -1.47 8.38 -10.83
C ASP A 237 -0.80 7.04 -10.52
N ASP A 238 0.26 6.73 -11.26
CA ASP A 238 0.94 5.44 -11.24
C ASP A 238 1.51 5.03 -9.87
N LYS A 239 1.67 5.99 -8.93
CA LYS A 239 2.11 5.78 -7.54
C LYS A 239 0.97 5.53 -6.54
N LEU A 240 -0.27 5.56 -6.99
CA LEU A 240 -1.47 5.31 -6.18
C LEU A 240 -2.35 4.18 -6.76
N THR A 241 -1.88 3.51 -7.80
CA THR A 241 -2.58 2.41 -8.49
C THR A 241 -2.62 1.09 -7.72
N MET A 242 -2.14 1.02 -6.49
CA MET A 242 -2.08 -0.23 -5.72
C MET A 242 -3.44 -0.64 -5.13
N PRO A 243 -3.67 -1.95 -4.90
CA PRO A 243 -4.80 -2.43 -4.11
C PRO A 243 -4.71 -1.95 -2.65
N MET A 244 -5.84 -1.94 -1.93
CA MET A 244 -5.96 -1.49 -0.55
C MET A 244 -6.33 -2.62 0.41
N ILE A 245 -5.79 -2.57 1.63
CA ILE A 245 -6.12 -3.48 2.74
C ILE A 245 -6.63 -2.68 3.94
N ASN A 246 -7.62 -3.21 4.66
CA ASN A 246 -8.18 -2.53 5.84
C ASN A 246 -8.37 -3.48 7.02
N ASN A 247 -7.83 -3.10 8.19
CA ASN A 247 -7.89 -3.86 9.43
C ASN A 247 -9.15 -3.52 10.26
N VAL A 248 -10.33 -3.85 9.72
CA VAL A 248 -11.62 -3.45 10.29
C VAL A 248 -11.91 -4.16 11.61
N GLY A 249 -11.63 -5.45 11.71
CA GLY A 249 -11.92 -6.24 12.91
C GLY A 249 -11.22 -5.68 14.16
N ASN A 250 -9.94 -5.34 14.06
CA ASN A 250 -9.19 -4.75 15.16
C ASN A 250 -9.78 -3.41 15.64
N GLU A 251 -10.21 -2.57 14.70
CA GLU A 251 -10.75 -1.23 15.02
C GLU A 251 -12.15 -1.25 15.60
N ILE A 252 -12.99 -2.20 15.17
CA ILE A 252 -14.35 -2.33 15.67
C ILE A 252 -14.38 -2.98 17.05
N TRP A 253 -13.68 -4.10 17.21
CA TRP A 253 -13.76 -4.88 18.44
C TRP A 253 -12.96 -4.29 19.61
N LYS A 254 -12.15 -3.23 19.38
CA LYS A 254 -11.56 -2.43 20.47
C LYS A 254 -12.45 -1.26 20.93
N SER A 255 -13.53 -0.96 20.22
CA SER A 255 -14.43 0.14 20.56
C SER A 255 -15.20 -0.13 21.85
N LYS A 256 -15.60 0.94 22.56
CA LYS A 256 -16.38 0.80 23.78
C LYS A 256 -17.71 0.08 23.50
N GLU A 257 -18.39 0.46 22.42
CA GLU A 257 -19.70 -0.02 22.03
C GLU A 257 -19.70 -1.52 21.76
N ALA A 258 -18.65 -2.06 21.14
CA ALA A 258 -18.52 -3.50 20.91
C ALA A 258 -18.34 -4.30 22.23
N ASN A 259 -17.85 -3.67 23.30
CA ASN A 259 -17.47 -4.36 24.54
C ASN A 259 -18.48 -4.20 25.69
N ILE A 260 -19.18 -3.06 25.82
CA ILE A 260 -20.06 -2.83 26.98
C ILE A 260 -21.30 -3.74 27.00
N ALA A 261 -21.59 -4.38 28.13
CA ALA A 261 -22.69 -5.32 28.29
C ALA A 261 -23.59 -4.97 29.49
N GLY A 262 -24.70 -5.70 29.66
CA GLY A 262 -25.56 -5.61 30.84
C GLY A 262 -26.17 -4.23 31.05
N GLU A 263 -26.20 -3.77 32.31
CA GLU A 263 -26.84 -2.52 32.72
C GLU A 263 -26.22 -1.28 32.05
N GLU A 264 -24.90 -1.25 31.81
CA GLU A 264 -24.25 -0.13 31.12
C GLU A 264 -24.76 0.00 29.67
N ALA A 265 -24.87 -1.13 28.95
CA ALA A 265 -25.40 -1.14 27.59
C ALA A 265 -26.89 -0.79 27.55
N ALA A 266 -27.66 -1.23 28.55
CA ALA A 266 -29.08 -0.91 28.69
C ALA A 266 -29.29 0.59 28.97
N ALA A 267 -28.50 1.19 29.86
CA ALA A 267 -28.53 2.61 30.16
C ALA A 267 -28.19 3.48 28.93
N ALA A 268 -27.30 2.99 28.06
CA ALA A 268 -26.95 3.63 26.80
C ALA A 268 -27.92 3.31 25.64
N ASN A 269 -28.97 2.50 25.89
CA ASN A 269 -29.95 2.05 24.89
C ASN A 269 -29.32 1.42 23.62
N LEU A 270 -28.26 0.62 23.80
CA LEU A 270 -27.47 0.06 22.70
C LEU A 270 -27.92 -1.33 22.23
N GLY A 271 -29.05 -1.83 22.74
CA GLY A 271 -29.60 -3.13 22.37
C GLY A 271 -28.68 -4.32 22.70
N ASP A 272 -28.85 -5.42 21.94
CA ASP A 272 -28.19 -6.71 22.15
C ASP A 272 -26.67 -6.63 21.86
N ASN A 273 -25.84 -6.80 22.90
CA ASN A 273 -24.39 -6.80 22.78
C ASN A 273 -23.89 -7.89 21.80
N ALA A 274 -24.46 -9.10 21.85
CA ALA A 274 -23.98 -10.23 21.07
C ALA A 274 -24.04 -9.96 19.56
N LYS A 275 -24.97 -9.11 19.13
CA LYS A 275 -25.16 -8.73 17.72
C LYS A 275 -24.55 -7.38 17.38
N ARG A 276 -24.40 -6.49 18.36
CA ARG A 276 -23.95 -5.12 18.11
C ARG A 276 -22.56 -5.08 17.51
N GLY A 277 -21.58 -5.77 18.10
CA GLY A 277 -20.22 -5.83 17.55
C GLY A 277 -20.18 -6.37 16.13
N VAL A 278 -20.97 -7.43 15.86
CA VAL A 278 -21.13 -8.02 14.52
C VAL A 278 -21.69 -7.00 13.52
N PHE A 279 -22.78 -6.30 13.86
CA PHE A 279 -23.37 -5.31 12.96
C PHE A 279 -22.48 -4.08 12.75
N MET A 280 -21.75 -3.65 13.78
CA MET A 280 -20.74 -2.59 13.63
C MET A 280 -19.64 -3.00 12.65
N GLU A 281 -19.16 -4.24 12.77
CA GLU A 281 -18.13 -4.79 11.89
C GLU A 281 -18.63 -4.94 10.45
N VAL A 282 -19.85 -5.46 10.26
CA VAL A 282 -20.50 -5.55 8.94
C VAL A 282 -20.73 -4.18 8.31
N ALA A 283 -21.19 -3.19 9.08
CA ALA A 283 -21.44 -1.84 8.59
C ALA A 283 -20.13 -1.16 8.13
N ALA A 284 -19.07 -1.27 8.94
CA ALA A 284 -17.76 -0.76 8.58
C ALA A 284 -17.20 -1.49 7.35
N ALA A 285 -17.18 -2.82 7.36
CA ALA A 285 -16.72 -3.63 6.23
C ALA A 285 -17.43 -3.26 4.91
N THR A 286 -18.74 -3.05 4.97
CA THR A 286 -19.55 -2.61 3.82
C THR A 286 -19.08 -1.25 3.30
N ALA A 287 -18.88 -0.28 4.19
CA ALA A 287 -18.38 1.04 3.81
C ALA A 287 -16.97 0.96 3.20
N TYR A 288 -16.06 0.21 3.82
CA TYR A 288 -14.71 0.02 3.31
C TYR A 288 -14.66 -0.66 1.93
N LEU A 289 -15.54 -1.63 1.67
CA LEU A 289 -15.69 -2.24 0.34
C LEU A 289 -16.16 -1.21 -0.70
N LEU A 290 -17.15 -0.39 -0.36
CA LEU A 290 -17.66 0.65 -1.27
C LEU A 290 -16.64 1.76 -1.53
N ALA A 291 -15.70 2.00 -0.61
CA ALA A 291 -14.56 2.90 -0.79
C ALA A 291 -13.40 2.26 -1.59
N GLY A 292 -13.44 0.96 -1.85
CA GLY A 292 -12.49 0.25 -2.71
C GLY A 292 -11.44 -0.58 -1.99
N SER A 293 -11.77 -1.14 -0.83
CA SER A 293 -10.95 -2.16 -0.16
C SER A 293 -10.87 -3.44 -0.98
N ASP A 294 -9.66 -3.97 -1.14
CA ASP A 294 -9.35 -5.20 -1.87
C ASP A 294 -9.10 -6.38 -0.92
N ILE A 295 -8.64 -6.10 0.30
CA ILE A 295 -8.57 -7.06 1.41
C ILE A 295 -9.21 -6.43 2.65
N LEU A 296 -10.24 -7.08 3.19
CA LEU A 296 -10.77 -6.79 4.52
C LEU A 296 -10.23 -7.78 5.54
N ILE A 297 -9.80 -7.30 6.69
CA ILE A 297 -9.48 -8.13 7.84
C ILE A 297 -10.62 -8.00 8.84
N LEU A 298 -11.33 -9.10 9.08
CA LEU A 298 -12.44 -9.19 10.02
C LEU A 298 -12.08 -10.18 11.14
N ARG A 299 -12.86 -10.13 12.22
CA ARG A 299 -12.69 -10.98 13.39
C ARG A 299 -13.85 -11.95 13.57
N HIS A 300 -15.11 -11.49 13.49
CA HIS A 300 -16.24 -12.34 13.84
C HIS A 300 -16.77 -13.16 12.65
N PRO A 301 -17.02 -14.47 12.80
CA PRO A 301 -17.43 -15.34 11.69
C PRO A 301 -18.78 -14.96 11.06
N ASP A 302 -19.75 -14.49 11.85
CA ASP A 302 -21.02 -14.01 11.29
C ASP A 302 -20.83 -12.75 10.42
N SER A 303 -19.88 -11.89 10.77
CA SER A 303 -19.49 -10.74 9.94
C SER A 303 -18.91 -11.21 8.62
N VAL A 304 -17.98 -12.18 8.67
CA VAL A 304 -17.36 -12.80 7.49
C VAL A 304 -18.42 -13.39 6.56
N ALA A 305 -19.32 -14.23 7.08
CA ALA A 305 -20.38 -14.85 6.30
C ALA A 305 -21.30 -13.80 5.64
N THR A 306 -21.67 -12.76 6.39
CA THR A 306 -22.56 -11.68 5.91
C THR A 306 -21.88 -10.84 4.82
N VAL A 307 -20.63 -10.46 5.03
CA VAL A 307 -19.85 -9.64 4.09
C VAL A 307 -19.55 -10.43 2.81
N LYS A 308 -19.17 -11.70 2.91
CA LYS A 308 -18.96 -12.55 1.72
C LYS A 308 -20.24 -12.70 0.89
N LYS A 309 -21.39 -12.88 1.54
CA LYS A 309 -22.69 -12.91 0.87
C LYS A 309 -23.00 -11.59 0.15
N MET A 310 -22.65 -10.45 0.75
CA MET A 310 -22.79 -9.14 0.10
C MET A 310 -21.89 -9.05 -1.13
N ILE A 311 -20.60 -9.40 -1.01
CA ILE A 311 -19.64 -9.40 -2.13
C ILE A 311 -20.16 -10.28 -3.27
N ASP A 312 -20.59 -11.50 -2.98
CA ASP A 312 -21.13 -12.42 -3.99
C ASP A 312 -22.36 -11.83 -4.69
N GLY A 313 -23.24 -11.15 -3.94
CA GLY A 313 -24.41 -10.48 -4.50
C GLY A 313 -24.08 -9.27 -5.38
N MET A 314 -23.08 -8.47 -5.00
CA MET A 314 -22.63 -7.29 -5.77
C MET A 314 -21.85 -7.67 -7.03
N MET A 315 -21.16 -8.81 -7.00
CA MET A 315 -20.38 -9.36 -8.11
C MET A 315 -21.18 -10.27 -9.05
N ALA A 316 -22.42 -10.61 -8.69
CA ALA A 316 -23.25 -11.51 -9.50
C ALA A 316 -23.65 -10.87 -10.84
N ASP A 317 -23.66 -11.68 -11.90
CA ASP A 317 -24.22 -11.28 -13.18
C ASP A 317 -25.69 -10.87 -13.02
N ARG A 318 -26.05 -9.74 -13.61
CA ARG A 318 -27.44 -9.27 -13.60
C ARG A 318 -28.31 -10.27 -14.36
N ALA A 319 -29.32 -10.81 -13.67
CA ALA A 319 -30.34 -11.63 -14.31
C ALA A 319 -30.97 -10.88 -15.52
N PRO A 320 -31.25 -11.58 -16.64
CA PRO A 320 -31.86 -10.95 -17.80
C PRO A 320 -33.15 -10.25 -17.40
N ALA A 321 -33.32 -9.01 -17.86
CA ALA A 321 -34.53 -8.24 -17.57
C ALA A 321 -35.75 -9.05 -18.00
N ALA A 322 -36.73 -9.20 -17.10
CA ALA A 322 -37.99 -9.85 -17.45
C ALA A 322 -38.58 -9.18 -18.70
N ALA A 323 -39.12 -10.00 -19.61
CA ALA A 323 -39.73 -9.50 -20.84
C ALA A 323 -40.73 -8.41 -20.47
N ARG A 324 -40.58 -7.23 -21.07
CA ARG A 324 -41.50 -6.11 -20.84
C ARG A 324 -42.89 -6.59 -21.26
N VAL A 325 -43.77 -6.82 -20.29
CA VAL A 325 -45.19 -7.03 -20.57
C VAL A 325 -45.71 -5.74 -21.19
N ALA A 326 -46.24 -5.80 -22.41
CA ALA A 326 -46.88 -4.67 -23.03
C ALA A 326 -48.08 -4.26 -22.16
N SER A 327 -47.89 -3.24 -21.32
CA SER A 327 -49.02 -2.68 -20.59
C SER A 327 -49.76 -1.76 -21.55
N ASP A 328 -50.97 -2.15 -21.95
CA ASP A 328 -51.90 -1.31 -22.69
C ASP A 328 -52.47 -0.24 -21.75
N ARG A 329 -51.60 0.69 -21.33
CA ARG A 329 -52.01 1.83 -20.53
C ARG A 329 -52.49 2.92 -21.48
N PRO A 330 -53.72 3.42 -21.35
CA PRO A 330 -54.16 4.58 -22.12
C PRO A 330 -53.18 5.73 -21.82
N LYS A 331 -52.70 6.40 -22.88
CA LYS A 331 -51.89 7.62 -22.72
C LYS A 331 -52.68 8.58 -21.84
N ALA A 332 -52.11 8.97 -20.71
CA ALA A 332 -52.69 9.99 -19.86
C ALA A 332 -52.96 11.24 -20.71
N ALA A 333 -54.20 11.74 -20.67
CA ALA A 333 -54.55 12.98 -21.35
C ALA A 333 -53.67 14.11 -20.81
N LEU A 334 -53.13 14.93 -21.72
CA LEU A 334 -52.41 16.14 -21.34
C LEU A 334 -53.37 17.05 -20.56
N ILE A 335 -52.87 17.69 -19.50
CA ILE A 335 -53.62 18.68 -18.73
C ILE A 335 -54.13 19.77 -19.69
N PRO A 336 -55.41 20.18 -19.63
CA PRO A 336 -55.93 21.26 -20.47
C PRO A 336 -55.05 22.52 -20.33
N GLY A 337 -54.44 22.96 -21.42
CA GLY A 337 -53.51 24.10 -21.45
C GLY A 337 -52.01 23.73 -21.53
N ALA A 338 -51.63 22.45 -21.43
CA ALA A 338 -50.25 22.03 -21.67
C ALA A 338 -49.94 22.06 -23.19
N LYS A 339 -49.13 23.03 -23.63
CA LYS A 339 -48.55 22.99 -24.98
C LYS A 339 -47.63 21.78 -25.10
N ALA A 340 -47.85 20.96 -26.12
CA ALA A 340 -46.91 19.91 -26.49
C ALA A 340 -45.53 20.54 -26.76
N PRO A 341 -44.42 19.95 -26.27
CA PRO A 341 -43.09 20.42 -26.63
C PRO A 341 -42.95 20.35 -28.15
N ALA A 342 -42.50 21.46 -28.75
CA ALA A 342 -42.24 21.52 -30.18
C ALA A 342 -41.29 20.38 -30.57
N LYS A 343 -41.69 19.59 -31.57
CA LYS A 343 -40.84 18.56 -32.17
C LYS A 343 -39.54 19.24 -32.60
N PRO A 344 -38.35 18.77 -32.16
CA PRO A 344 -37.09 19.29 -32.69
C PRO A 344 -37.12 19.14 -34.20
N ALA A 345 -36.80 20.22 -34.92
CA ALA A 345 -36.58 20.15 -36.35
C ALA A 345 -35.59 19.01 -36.62
N ALA A 346 -35.92 18.15 -37.58
CA ALA A 346 -35.01 17.11 -38.02
C ALA A 346 -33.69 17.78 -38.40
N ALA A 347 -32.63 17.48 -37.65
CA ALA A 347 -31.29 17.88 -38.03
C ALA A 347 -31.04 17.35 -39.44
N ALA A 348 -30.76 18.27 -40.36
CA ALA A 348 -30.33 17.92 -41.71
C ALA A 348 -29.15 16.94 -41.63
N PRO A 349 -29.06 15.95 -42.55
CA PRO A 349 -27.99 14.99 -42.52
C PRO A 349 -26.64 15.71 -42.63
N ALA A 350 -25.77 15.47 -41.65
CA ALA A 350 -24.40 15.95 -41.65
C ALA A 350 -23.71 15.51 -42.97
N PRO A 351 -22.88 16.37 -43.57
CA PRO A 351 -22.18 16.03 -44.81
C PRO A 351 -21.31 14.79 -44.60
N LYS A 352 -21.40 13.87 -45.56
CA LYS A 352 -20.61 12.64 -45.68
C LYS A 352 -19.12 12.96 -45.49
N PRO A 353 -18.35 12.20 -44.67
CA PRO A 353 -16.92 12.41 -44.55
C PRO A 353 -16.27 12.32 -45.93
N ALA A 354 -15.60 13.39 -46.35
CA ALA A 354 -14.72 13.33 -47.51
C ALA A 354 -13.66 12.26 -47.23
N ALA A 355 -13.42 11.42 -48.23
CA ALA A 355 -12.39 10.40 -48.21
C ALA A 355 -11.05 10.99 -47.76
N ALA A 356 -10.40 10.32 -46.83
CA ALA A 356 -9.04 10.62 -46.40
C ALA A 356 -8.12 10.74 -47.64
N PRO A 357 -7.33 11.81 -47.77
CA PRO A 357 -6.26 11.82 -48.75
C PRO A 357 -5.27 10.71 -48.42
N ALA A 358 -4.98 9.93 -49.44
CA ALA A 358 -4.07 8.80 -49.43
C ALA A 358 -2.70 9.14 -48.81
N ALA A 359 -2.21 8.23 -47.99
CA ALA A 359 -0.83 8.22 -47.52
C ALA A 359 0.14 8.11 -48.71
N LYS A 360 1.15 8.98 -48.71
CA LYS A 360 2.41 8.86 -49.45
C LYS A 360 3.54 9.41 -48.56
N PRO A 361 4.78 8.95 -48.74
CA PRO A 361 5.41 8.01 -47.81
C PRO A 361 6.22 8.70 -46.71
N ALA A 362 6.49 7.93 -45.66
CA ALA A 362 7.43 8.26 -44.59
C ALA A 362 8.75 8.85 -45.12
N ALA A 363 9.06 10.07 -44.69
CA ALA A 363 10.41 10.57 -44.65
C ALA A 363 10.93 10.37 -43.22
N ALA A 364 11.93 9.51 -43.13
CA ALA A 364 12.84 9.19 -42.03
C ALA A 364 12.76 10.01 -40.73
N ALA A 365 12.63 9.28 -39.62
CA ALA A 365 13.18 9.67 -38.33
C ALA A 365 14.69 9.93 -38.45
N PRO A 366 15.26 10.94 -37.78
CA PRO A 366 16.68 10.91 -37.44
C PRO A 366 16.86 9.88 -36.33
N ALA A 367 17.51 8.78 -36.70
CA ALA A 367 17.92 7.71 -35.81
C ALA A 367 18.79 8.24 -34.67
N ALA A 368 18.61 7.62 -33.50
CA ALA A 368 19.57 7.61 -32.43
C ALA A 368 20.97 7.26 -32.96
N ALA A 369 21.92 8.16 -32.75
CA ALA A 369 23.34 7.88 -32.93
C ALA A 369 23.91 7.40 -31.58
N ALA A 370 24.33 6.15 -31.55
CA ALA A 370 25.33 5.64 -30.61
C ALA A 370 26.41 4.91 -31.44
N PRO A 371 27.61 4.70 -30.91
CA PRO A 371 28.69 5.67 -30.75
C PRO A 371 29.84 5.36 -31.72
N ALA A 372 30.46 6.40 -32.31
CA ALA A 372 31.67 6.22 -33.11
C ALA A 372 32.91 6.61 -32.30
N ALA A 373 33.83 5.66 -32.22
CA ALA A 373 35.14 5.76 -31.58
C ALA A 373 36.04 6.82 -32.23
N ALA A 374 36.63 7.67 -31.38
CA ALA A 374 37.93 8.35 -31.48
C ALA A 374 37.99 9.29 -30.26
N ALA A 375 39.02 9.42 -29.44
CA ALA A 375 40.37 8.88 -29.41
C ALA A 375 40.84 8.96 -27.95
N ALA A 376 41.75 8.07 -27.58
CA ALA A 376 42.36 8.00 -26.25
C ALA A 376 43.09 9.30 -25.86
N PRO A 377 43.06 9.71 -24.59
CA PRO A 377 44.05 10.65 -24.06
C PRO A 377 45.40 9.94 -23.94
N ALA A 378 46.41 10.57 -24.55
CA ALA A 378 47.80 10.13 -24.58
C ALA A 378 48.36 9.99 -23.16
N ALA A 379 48.68 8.75 -22.79
CA ALA A 379 49.65 8.44 -21.75
C ALA A 379 51.06 8.73 -22.29
N ALA A 380 51.78 9.62 -21.62
CA ALA A 380 53.22 9.72 -21.74
C ALA A 380 53.85 8.55 -20.99
N ALA A 381 54.34 7.55 -21.73
CA ALA A 381 55.23 6.52 -21.24
C ALA A 381 56.51 6.53 -22.10
N ALA A 382 57.63 6.70 -21.40
CA ALA A 382 58.99 6.70 -21.91
C ALA A 382 59.42 5.29 -22.40
N PRO A 383 60.55 5.18 -23.11
CA PRO A 383 60.89 4.07 -23.99
C PRO A 383 61.47 2.88 -23.22
N ALA A 384 61.11 1.66 -23.62
CA ALA A 384 61.82 0.44 -23.27
C ALA A 384 62.46 -0.15 -24.53
N ALA A 385 63.79 -0.14 -24.56
CA ALA A 385 64.63 -0.86 -25.50
C ALA A 385 65.09 -2.18 -24.85
N ALA A 386 65.10 -3.27 -25.62
CA ALA A 386 66.03 -4.43 -25.55
C ALA A 386 65.39 -5.61 -26.30
N ALA A 387 66.08 -6.56 -26.93
CA ALA A 387 67.44 -6.69 -27.46
C ALA A 387 67.45 -8.09 -28.11
N ALA A 388 68.18 -8.27 -29.19
CA ALA A 388 68.73 -9.54 -29.67
C ALA A 388 70.01 -9.18 -30.45
N PRO A 389 71.01 -10.07 -30.67
CA PRO A 389 71.24 -11.44 -30.20
C PRO A 389 72.70 -11.68 -29.71
N ALA A 390 73.08 -12.91 -29.36
CA ALA A 390 74.43 -13.54 -29.49
C ALA A 390 74.42 -14.95 -28.86
N PRO A 391 75.25 -15.97 -29.24
CA PRO A 391 76.70 -15.82 -29.50
C PRO A 391 77.37 -16.78 -30.54
N ALA A 392 78.60 -16.43 -30.98
CA ALA A 392 79.68 -17.36 -31.35
C ALA A 392 81.02 -16.59 -31.59
N PRO A 393 82.20 -17.25 -31.52
CA PRO A 393 83.39 -16.73 -30.80
C PRO A 393 84.63 -16.44 -31.68
N ALA A 394 85.58 -15.63 -31.19
CA ALA A 394 87.02 -15.74 -31.51
C ALA A 394 87.94 -14.79 -30.69
N ALA A 395 88.92 -15.42 -30.03
CA ALA A 395 90.36 -15.09 -29.98
C ALA A 395 90.94 -13.82 -29.30
N ALA A 396 91.94 -14.14 -28.46
CA ALA A 396 93.24 -13.47 -28.22
C ALA A 396 93.35 -12.29 -27.22
N ALA A 397 93.99 -12.61 -26.08
CA ALA A 397 94.76 -11.72 -25.20
C ALA A 397 96.13 -11.37 -25.86
N PRO A 398 96.98 -10.42 -25.37
CA PRO A 398 97.09 -9.96 -23.96
C PRO A 398 97.41 -8.45 -23.71
N ALA A 399 97.30 -8.07 -22.42
CA ALA A 399 98.08 -7.12 -21.60
C ALA A 399 98.67 -5.83 -22.23
N ALA A 400 98.68 -4.63 -21.63
CA ALA A 400 98.65 -4.19 -20.24
C ALA A 400 98.37 -2.66 -20.20
N ALA A 401 98.11 -2.15 -18.97
CA ALA A 401 98.06 -0.75 -18.53
C ALA A 401 96.65 -0.18 -18.21
N ASP A 402 96.60 0.46 -17.04
CA ASP A 402 95.51 1.25 -16.44
C ASP A 402 94.39 0.54 -15.68
N ALA A 403 94.79 -0.14 -14.60
CA ALA A 403 93.90 -0.69 -13.56
C ALA A 403 93.51 0.34 -12.46
N GLU A 404 94.03 1.57 -12.48
CA GLU A 404 93.81 2.55 -11.41
C GLU A 404 92.76 3.62 -11.76
N ALA A 405 92.50 3.87 -13.05
CA ALA A 405 91.44 4.80 -13.51
C ALA A 405 90.03 4.17 -13.55
N ARG A 406 89.90 2.85 -13.68
CA ARG A 406 88.60 2.15 -13.72
C ARG A 406 87.97 1.94 -12.33
N ALA A 407 88.77 1.72 -11.30
CA ALA A 407 88.26 1.46 -9.94
C ALA A 407 87.67 2.71 -9.26
N LYS A 408 88.17 3.92 -9.56
CA LYS A 408 87.61 5.19 -9.05
C LYS A 408 86.34 5.61 -9.79
N ALA A 409 86.27 5.41 -11.11
CA ALA A 409 85.09 5.73 -11.90
C ALA A 409 83.88 4.83 -11.56
N GLU A 410 84.12 3.57 -11.18
CA GLU A 410 83.07 2.59 -10.86
C GLU A 410 82.50 2.75 -9.44
N MET A 411 83.30 3.18 -8.45
CA MET A 411 82.80 3.54 -7.12
C MET A 411 81.98 4.84 -7.12
N GLU A 412 82.39 5.86 -7.88
CA GLU A 412 81.70 7.15 -7.92
C GLU A 412 80.37 7.08 -8.70
N ALA A 413 80.30 6.22 -9.73
CA ALA A 413 79.07 5.92 -10.45
C ALA A 413 78.07 5.10 -9.61
N LYS A 414 78.55 4.15 -8.80
CA LYS A 414 77.69 3.32 -7.92
C LYS A 414 77.16 4.14 -6.73
N ALA A 415 77.97 5.05 -6.17
CA ALA A 415 77.54 5.95 -5.10
C ALA A 415 76.53 7.01 -5.56
N LYS A 416 76.67 7.55 -6.79
CA LYS A 416 75.67 8.48 -7.36
C LYS A 416 74.37 7.77 -7.76
N ALA A 417 74.42 6.54 -8.24
CA ALA A 417 73.23 5.75 -8.58
C ALA A 417 72.42 5.34 -7.33
N GLU A 418 73.09 4.97 -6.24
CA GLU A 418 72.43 4.59 -4.97
C GLU A 418 71.84 5.82 -4.26
N ALA A 419 72.49 6.98 -4.33
CA ALA A 419 71.95 8.24 -3.79
C ALA A 419 70.75 8.77 -4.60
N ALA A 420 70.77 8.65 -5.93
CA ALA A 420 69.65 9.04 -6.79
C ALA A 420 68.43 8.12 -6.60
N ALA A 421 68.63 6.80 -6.50
CA ALA A 421 67.56 5.84 -6.25
C ALA A 421 66.91 6.02 -4.87
N LYS A 422 67.69 6.39 -3.85
CA LYS A 422 67.17 6.66 -2.50
C LYS A 422 66.39 7.99 -2.44
N ALA A 423 66.85 9.02 -3.15
CA ALA A 423 66.16 10.31 -3.25
C ALA A 423 64.84 10.21 -4.04
N GLU A 424 64.81 9.42 -5.12
CA GLU A 424 63.61 9.19 -5.93
C GLU A 424 62.58 8.32 -5.19
N ALA A 425 63.02 7.30 -4.44
CA ALA A 425 62.15 6.50 -3.58
C ALA A 425 61.54 7.32 -2.42
N GLU A 426 62.33 8.20 -1.79
CA GLU A 426 61.84 9.07 -0.71
C GLU A 426 60.89 10.16 -1.24
N ALA A 427 61.15 10.71 -2.43
CA ALA A 427 60.25 11.66 -3.10
C ALA A 427 58.93 11.00 -3.51
N LYS A 428 58.96 9.77 -4.04
CA LYS A 428 57.76 9.02 -4.42
C LYS A 428 56.94 8.60 -3.19
N ALA A 429 57.58 8.17 -2.12
CA ALA A 429 56.90 7.84 -0.86
C ALA A 429 56.25 9.08 -0.21
N LYS A 430 56.91 10.25 -0.25
CA LYS A 430 56.32 11.51 0.24
C LYS A 430 55.16 11.99 -0.63
N ALA A 431 55.25 11.83 -1.96
CA ALA A 431 54.17 12.19 -2.88
C ALA A 431 52.94 11.28 -2.72
N GLU A 432 53.15 9.97 -2.55
CA GLU A 432 52.07 8.99 -2.37
C GLU A 432 51.40 9.13 -0.99
N ALA A 433 52.17 9.42 0.06
CA ALA A 433 51.63 9.73 1.39
C ALA A 433 50.84 11.05 1.39
N ALA A 434 51.32 12.09 0.70
CA ALA A 434 50.61 13.36 0.56
C ALA A 434 49.31 13.23 -0.25
N ALA A 435 49.31 12.42 -1.32
CA ALA A 435 48.11 12.15 -2.13
C ALA A 435 47.07 11.35 -1.34
N LYS A 436 47.50 10.34 -0.57
CA LYS A 436 46.60 9.56 0.27
C LYS A 436 46.00 10.39 1.41
N ALA A 437 46.80 11.24 2.05
CA ALA A 437 46.32 12.16 3.08
C ALA A 437 45.34 13.21 2.53
N ALA A 438 45.59 13.72 1.32
CA ALA A 438 44.67 14.65 0.65
C ALA A 438 43.33 13.97 0.30
N ALA A 439 43.36 12.75 -0.23
CA ALA A 439 42.15 11.99 -0.56
C ALA A 439 41.33 11.60 0.68
N GLU A 440 41.99 11.24 1.78
CA GLU A 440 41.33 10.90 3.04
C GLU A 440 40.73 12.15 3.72
N ALA A 441 41.40 13.31 3.63
CA ALA A 441 40.87 14.59 4.09
C ALA A 441 39.66 15.05 3.26
N GLU A 442 39.69 14.88 1.93
CA GLU A 442 38.57 15.24 1.04
C GLU A 442 37.37 14.31 1.26
N ALA A 443 37.59 13.00 1.43
CA ALA A 443 36.53 12.04 1.76
C ALA A 443 35.87 12.34 3.11
N LYS A 444 36.68 12.67 4.13
CA LYS A 444 36.17 13.05 5.46
C LYS A 444 35.40 14.37 5.41
N ALA A 445 35.88 15.36 4.67
CA ALA A 445 35.19 16.64 4.50
C ALA A 445 33.84 16.47 3.77
N LYS A 446 33.78 15.61 2.75
CA LYS A 446 32.55 15.32 2.02
C LYS A 446 31.53 14.56 2.88
N ALA A 447 31.97 13.56 3.65
CA ALA A 447 31.11 12.82 4.58
C ALA A 447 30.58 13.72 5.72
N GLU A 448 31.39 14.62 6.25
CA GLU A 448 30.95 15.55 7.29
C GLU A 448 29.98 16.63 6.75
N ALA A 449 30.17 17.07 5.50
CA ALA A 449 29.25 17.98 4.84
C ALA A 449 27.89 17.32 4.53
N GLU A 450 27.88 16.07 4.08
CA GLU A 450 26.66 15.31 3.81
C GLU A 450 25.89 14.99 5.09
N ALA A 451 26.59 14.58 6.17
CA ALA A 451 25.97 14.37 7.48
C ALA A 451 25.37 15.66 8.06
N LYS A 452 26.04 16.81 7.89
CA LYS A 452 25.49 18.12 8.31
C LYS A 452 24.28 18.54 7.46
N ALA A 453 24.29 18.26 6.16
CA ALA A 453 23.16 18.55 5.29
C ALA A 453 21.94 17.68 5.62
N GLU A 454 22.13 16.38 5.90
CA GLU A 454 21.05 15.48 6.30
C GLU A 454 20.49 15.83 7.68
N ALA A 455 21.35 16.20 8.64
CA ALA A 455 20.93 16.66 9.96
C ALA A 455 20.13 17.98 9.88
N ALA A 456 20.56 18.93 9.04
CA ALA A 456 19.84 20.17 8.82
C ALA A 456 18.48 19.94 8.13
N ALA A 457 18.41 19.02 7.16
CA ALA A 457 17.16 18.66 6.49
C ALA A 457 16.16 17.97 7.45
N LYS A 458 16.65 17.07 8.32
CA LYS A 458 15.81 16.44 9.36
C LYS A 458 15.30 17.46 10.39
N ALA A 459 16.17 18.37 10.84
CA ALA A 459 15.75 19.43 11.77
C ALA A 459 14.73 20.40 11.16
N ALA A 460 14.86 20.73 9.87
CA ALA A 460 13.87 21.54 9.15
C ALA A 460 12.53 20.81 9.01
N ALA A 461 12.54 19.52 8.64
CA ALA A 461 11.33 18.72 8.51
C ALA A 461 10.61 18.51 9.87
N GLU A 462 11.36 18.34 10.95
CA GLU A 462 10.82 18.21 12.30
C GLU A 462 10.21 19.54 12.80
N ALA A 463 10.86 20.68 12.51
CA ALA A 463 10.32 22.00 12.80
C ALA A 463 9.03 22.30 12.03
N ASP A 464 8.96 21.92 10.75
CA ASP A 464 7.74 22.07 9.94
C ASP A 464 6.61 21.17 10.46
N LEU A 465 6.92 19.94 10.88
CA LEU A 465 5.95 19.03 11.47
C LEU A 465 5.42 19.54 12.82
N GLU A 466 6.29 20.12 13.65
CA GLU A 466 5.91 20.70 14.94
C GLU A 466 5.07 21.98 14.75
N ALA A 467 5.40 22.80 13.75
CA ALA A 467 4.58 23.95 13.36
C ALA A 467 3.19 23.52 12.88
N LEU A 468 3.10 22.45 12.08
CA LEU A 468 1.84 21.89 11.63
C LEU A 468 1.00 21.30 12.79
N ARG A 469 1.64 20.61 13.73
CA ARG A 469 0.98 20.08 14.94
C ARG A 469 0.44 21.21 15.81
N ARG A 470 1.19 22.30 15.94
CA ARG A 470 0.75 23.51 16.65
C ARG A 470 -0.44 24.16 15.94
N GLN A 471 -0.39 24.31 14.62
CA GLN A 471 -1.50 24.85 13.83
C GLN A 471 -2.77 24.01 13.99
N ARG A 472 -2.66 22.67 13.93
CA ARG A 472 -3.80 21.77 14.12
C ARG A 472 -4.35 21.79 15.54
N ARG A 473 -3.51 21.98 16.56
CA ARG A 473 -3.95 22.18 17.95
C ARG A 473 -4.72 23.49 18.10
N ASP A 474 -4.21 24.57 17.55
CA ASP A 474 -4.86 25.88 17.58
C ASP A 474 -6.19 25.87 16.78
N GLU A 475 -6.26 25.13 15.67
CA GLU A 475 -7.51 24.90 14.92
C GLU A 475 -8.51 24.03 15.70
N ARG A 476 -8.05 22.98 16.39
CA ARG A 476 -8.90 22.18 17.28
C ARG A 476 -9.44 22.99 18.46
N GLU A 477 -8.63 23.83 19.08
CA GLU A 477 -9.07 24.73 20.15
C GLU A 477 -10.08 25.77 19.64
N LYS A 478 -9.88 26.31 18.43
CA LYS A 478 -10.86 27.20 17.78
C LYS A 478 -12.17 26.48 17.46
N MET A 479 -12.12 25.25 16.96
CA MET A 479 -13.30 24.43 16.67
C MET A 479 -14.03 24.02 17.95
N ALA A 480 -13.31 23.67 19.02
CA ALA A 480 -13.88 23.39 20.34
C ALA A 480 -14.54 24.64 20.94
N ALA A 481 -13.91 25.81 20.82
CA ALA A 481 -14.49 27.08 21.25
C ALA A 481 -15.73 27.47 20.43
N ALA A 482 -15.72 27.20 19.12
CA ALA A 482 -16.89 27.42 18.25
C ALA A 482 -18.04 26.47 18.58
N MET A 483 -17.76 25.21 18.89
CA MET A 483 -18.74 24.23 19.35
C MET A 483 -19.30 24.59 20.73
N ALA A 484 -18.45 25.00 21.68
CA ALA A 484 -18.89 25.47 22.99
C ALA A 484 -19.74 26.76 22.90
N GLN A 485 -19.41 27.67 21.97
CA GLN A 485 -20.26 28.84 21.68
C GLN A 485 -21.59 28.46 21.01
N LYS A 486 -21.62 27.37 20.24
CA LYS A 486 -22.84 26.85 19.60
C LYS A 486 -23.73 26.14 20.63
N GLU A 487 -23.17 25.30 21.49
CA GLU A 487 -23.88 24.68 22.62
C GLU A 487 -24.42 25.74 23.59
N ALA A 488 -23.62 26.75 23.95
CA ALA A 488 -24.09 27.86 24.79
C ALA A 488 -25.18 28.75 24.13
N ARG A 489 -25.36 28.63 22.81
CA ARG A 489 -26.38 29.34 22.04
C ARG A 489 -27.64 28.48 21.84
N GLU A 490 -27.51 27.15 21.81
CA GLU A 490 -28.60 26.18 21.79
C GLU A 490 -29.26 25.99 23.16
N ASP A 491 -28.55 26.27 24.27
CA ASP A 491 -29.08 26.18 25.65
C ASP A 491 -29.99 27.38 26.06
N LYS A 492 -30.24 28.32 25.13
CA LYS A 492 -31.21 29.40 25.30
C LYS A 492 -32.49 29.15 24.50
N GLY A 493 -33.25 28.16 24.96
CA GLY A 493 -34.71 28.19 24.90
C GLY A 493 -35.37 27.67 23.62
N GLU A 494 -35.02 26.46 23.18
CA GLU A 494 -35.92 25.69 22.32
C GLU A 494 -36.72 24.69 23.18
N VAL A 495 -38.03 24.96 23.31
CA VAL A 495 -38.98 24.00 23.88
C VAL A 495 -39.22 22.94 22.82
N TYR A 496 -38.54 21.80 22.94
CA TYR A 496 -38.84 20.62 22.13
C TYR A 496 -40.25 20.13 22.47
N GLY A 497 -41.12 20.03 21.47
CA GLY A 497 -42.44 19.42 21.61
C GLY A 497 -42.31 17.94 22.03
N GLU A 498 -43.37 17.42 22.66
CA GLU A 498 -43.42 16.02 23.12
C GLU A 498 -43.01 15.03 22.02
N GLY A 499 -42.13 14.09 22.39
CA GLY A 499 -41.62 13.06 21.47
C GLY A 499 -42.74 12.24 20.85
N ILE A 500 -42.58 11.94 19.56
CA ILE A 500 -43.57 11.16 18.80
C ILE A 500 -43.69 9.75 19.44
N PRO A 501 -44.91 9.27 19.75
CA PRO A 501 -45.13 7.94 20.29
C PRO A 501 -44.54 6.84 19.41
N VAL A 502 -44.11 5.74 20.03
CA VAL A 502 -43.30 4.63 19.46
C VAL A 502 -43.98 3.90 18.28
N ASP A 503 -45.25 4.21 18.04
CA ASP A 503 -46.18 3.58 17.12
C ASP A 503 -46.69 4.52 16.01
N VAL A 504 -46.15 5.74 15.91
CA VAL A 504 -46.51 6.73 14.87
C VAL A 504 -45.33 7.04 13.96
N ALA A 505 -45.34 6.49 12.74
CA ALA A 505 -44.39 6.86 11.70
C ALA A 505 -44.70 8.27 11.17
N GLY A 506 -43.72 9.18 11.26
CA GLY A 506 -43.85 10.54 10.69
C GLY A 506 -44.08 10.54 9.16
N PRO A 507 -44.48 11.67 8.57
CA PRO A 507 -44.79 11.79 7.14
C PRO A 507 -43.68 11.25 6.23
N ASP A 508 -42.43 11.43 6.64
CA ASP A 508 -41.23 10.97 5.93
C ASP A 508 -41.02 9.46 6.01
N ALA A 509 -41.31 8.85 7.17
CA ALA A 509 -41.27 7.40 7.33
C ALA A 509 -42.38 6.72 6.52
N VAL A 510 -43.58 7.32 6.46
CA VAL A 510 -44.67 6.86 5.58
C VAL A 510 -44.28 7.01 4.11
N TYR A 511 -43.56 8.07 3.73
CA TYR A 511 -43.04 8.23 2.38
C TYR A 511 -41.98 7.18 2.03
N VAL A 512 -41.07 6.87 2.95
CA VAL A 512 -40.05 5.81 2.79
C VAL A 512 -40.71 4.43 2.68
N ILE A 513 -41.67 4.10 3.55
CA ILE A 513 -42.40 2.83 3.50
C ILE A 513 -43.20 2.72 2.20
N LYS A 514 -43.92 3.77 1.79
CA LYS A 514 -44.63 3.80 0.50
C LYS A 514 -43.68 3.71 -0.70
N SER A 515 -42.45 4.19 -0.57
CA SER A 515 -41.43 4.07 -1.61
C SER A 515 -40.88 2.65 -1.68
N LEU A 516 -40.60 2.02 -0.53
CA LEU A 516 -40.18 0.62 -0.41
C LEU A 516 -41.27 -0.35 -0.89
N ASP A 517 -42.54 -0.11 -0.55
CA ASP A 517 -43.67 -0.89 -1.07
C ASP A 517 -43.85 -0.70 -2.57
N ARG A 518 -43.62 0.51 -3.10
CA ARG A 518 -43.62 0.77 -4.54
C ARG A 518 -42.46 0.08 -5.26
N PHE A 519 -41.33 -0.13 -4.57
CA PHE A 519 -40.21 -0.93 -5.06
C PHE A 519 -40.53 -2.43 -5.02
N ARG A 520 -41.16 -2.94 -3.95
CA ARG A 520 -41.68 -4.31 -3.86
C ARG A 520 -42.71 -4.62 -4.94
N LEU A 521 -43.69 -3.73 -5.15
CA LEU A 521 -44.75 -3.87 -6.15
C LEU A 521 -44.25 -3.74 -7.61
N ARG A 522 -43.00 -3.31 -7.83
CA ARG A 522 -42.37 -3.24 -9.17
C ARG A 522 -41.60 -4.51 -9.56
N GLY A 523 -41.61 -5.54 -8.71
CA GLY A 523 -41.07 -6.83 -9.10
C GLY A 523 -41.13 -7.84 -7.97
N ASP A 524 -42.17 -8.66 -7.99
CA ASP A 524 -42.06 -10.06 -7.57
C ASP A 524 -41.08 -10.77 -8.54
N GLY A 525 -39.79 -10.54 -8.33
CA GLY A 525 -38.70 -11.17 -9.05
C GLY A 525 -38.03 -12.19 -8.14
N VAL A 526 -38.67 -13.35 -8.05
CA VAL A 526 -38.26 -14.55 -7.30
C VAL A 526 -36.74 -14.80 -7.40
N LEU A 527 -36.02 -14.68 -6.28
CA LEU A 527 -34.79 -15.45 -6.08
C LEU A 527 -35.19 -16.92 -6.01
N SER A 528 -35.20 -17.61 -7.14
CA SER A 528 -35.44 -19.06 -7.14
C SER A 528 -34.15 -19.73 -6.65
N HIS A 529 -34.18 -20.31 -5.45
CA HIS A 529 -33.27 -21.39 -5.13
C HIS A 529 -33.51 -22.51 -6.15
N ARG A 530 -32.49 -22.86 -6.96
CA ARG A 530 -32.44 -24.19 -7.55
C ARG A 530 -31.51 -25.07 -6.73
N LYS A 531 -32.01 -26.28 -6.53
CA LYS A 531 -31.34 -27.46 -5.97
C LYS A 531 -30.05 -27.79 -6.69
#